data_AF-A0A397U7N8-F1
#
_entry.id   AF-A0A397U7N8-F1
#
_cell.length_a   1.000
_cell.length_b   1.000
_cell.length_c   1.000
_cell.angle_alpha   90.00
_cell.angle_beta   90.00
_cell.angle_gamma   90.00
#
_symmetry.space_group_name_H-M   'P 1'
#
loop_
_entity.id
_entity.type
_entity.pdbx_description
1 polymer ?
#
loop_
_entity_poly.entity_id
_entity_poly.type
_entity_poly.pdbx_seq_one_letter_code
_entity_poly.pdbx_strand_id
1 'polypeptide(L)'
;MKAFQLRTWRYEDVIEWIPFDRLSIVKEIGKGGFGSVYKATWLDGIGRKVEKINDNSYKRARETSSIVALKTLSEGSLKESA
;
A
#
# COMPACT_ATOMS: atom_id res chain seq x y z
N MET A 1 -16.26 0.82 5.11
CA MET A 1 -14.91 1.12 4.57
C MET A 1 -14.67 2.60 4.24
N LYS A 2 -15.63 3.39 3.72
CA LYS A 2 -15.41 4.82 3.37
C LYS A 2 -15.13 5.77 4.55
N ALA A 3 -15.54 5.44 5.78
CA ALA A 3 -15.42 6.36 6.93
C ALA A 3 -13.99 6.55 7.47
N PHE A 4 -13.09 5.58 7.29
CA PHE A 4 -11.71 5.66 7.82
C PHE A 4 -10.77 6.49 6.95
N GLN A 5 -10.92 6.41 5.63
CA GLN A 5 -10.21 7.31 4.69
C GLN A 5 -10.64 8.77 4.85
N LEU A 6 -11.90 9.01 5.23
CA LEU A 6 -12.47 10.37 5.25
C LEU A 6 -11.90 11.30 6.33
N ARG A 7 -11.15 10.79 7.32
CA ARG A 7 -10.65 11.60 8.46
C ARG A 7 -9.14 11.89 8.43
N THR A 8 -8.42 11.43 7.40
CA THR A 8 -6.97 11.64 7.31
C THR A 8 -6.68 12.97 6.63
N TRP A 9 -6.19 13.94 7.40
CA TRP A 9 -5.83 15.28 6.88
C TRP A 9 -4.35 15.41 6.52
N ARG A 10 -3.53 14.49 7.02
CA ARG A 10 -2.08 14.48 6.83
C ARG A 10 -1.73 13.63 5.62
N TYR A 11 -0.84 14.15 4.78
CA TYR A 11 -0.39 13.49 3.56
C TYR A 11 0.19 12.10 3.83
N GLU A 12 0.83 11.92 4.97
CA GLU A 12 1.46 10.68 5.39
C GLU A 12 0.44 9.58 5.77
N ASP A 13 -0.76 9.96 6.19
CA ASP A 13 -1.75 9.06 6.82
C ASP A 13 -2.84 8.54 5.84
N VAL A 14 -2.87 9.02 4.60
CA VAL A 14 -3.93 8.69 3.61
C VAL A 14 -3.81 7.25 3.11
N ILE A 15 -4.87 6.45 3.15
CA ILE A 15 -4.86 5.11 2.51
C ILE A 15 -4.87 5.27 0.99
N GLU A 16 -3.92 4.64 0.30
CA GLU A 16 -3.70 4.75 -1.13
C GLU A 16 -4.06 3.46 -1.88
N TRP A 17 -4.63 3.61 -3.07
CA TRP A 17 -4.83 2.52 -4.02
C TRP A 17 -3.60 2.40 -4.91
N ILE A 18 -3.03 1.18 -4.98
CA ILE A 18 -1.78 0.91 -5.70
C ILE A 18 -2.11 0.09 -6.95
N PRO A 19 -1.79 0.60 -8.15
CA PRO A 19 -1.87 -0.19 -9.37
C PRO A 19 -0.97 -1.43 -9.29
N PHE A 20 -1.46 -2.59 -9.72
CA PHE A 20 -0.75 -3.87 -9.56
C PHE A 20 0.59 -3.92 -10.31
N ASP A 21 0.68 -3.24 -11.46
CA ASP A 21 1.90 -3.09 -12.26
C ASP A 21 3.01 -2.30 -11.55
N ARG A 22 2.70 -1.58 -10.46
CA ARG A 22 3.69 -0.91 -9.60
C ARG A 22 4.27 -1.83 -8.53
N LEU A 23 3.84 -3.09 -8.48
CA LEU A 23 4.33 -4.11 -7.55
C LEU A 23 5.17 -5.13 -8.30
N SER A 24 6.48 -5.14 -8.03
CA SER A 24 7.38 -6.18 -8.50
C SER A 24 7.37 -7.34 -7.51
N ILE A 25 6.67 -8.43 -7.85
CA ILE A 25 6.60 -9.63 -7.02
C ILE A 25 7.96 -10.35 -7.05
N VAL A 26 8.53 -10.61 -5.87
CA VAL A 26 9.85 -11.25 -5.76
C VAL A 26 9.72 -12.73 -5.42
N LYS A 27 8.97 -13.06 -4.36
CA LYS A 27 8.78 -14.45 -3.91
C LYS A 27 7.54 -14.62 -3.06
N GLU A 28 6.95 -15.81 -3.08
CA GLU A 28 5.96 -16.23 -2.08
C GLU A 28 6.65 -16.43 -0.72
N ILE A 29 6.03 -15.93 0.34
CA ILE A 29 6.54 -16.06 1.72
C ILE A 29 5.60 -16.81 2.65
N GLY A 30 4.39 -17.14 2.19
CA GLY A 30 3.48 -18.00 2.93
C GLY A 30 2.14 -18.18 2.22
N LYS A 31 1.51 -19.32 2.46
CA LYS A 31 0.18 -19.66 1.95
C LYS A 31 -0.70 -20.10 3.10
N GLY A 32 -1.92 -19.57 3.16
CA GLY A 32 -2.94 -19.97 4.13
C GLY A 32 -4.27 -20.33 3.44
N GLY A 33 -5.28 -20.65 4.25
CA GLY A 33 -6.62 -21.01 3.73
C GLY A 33 -7.31 -19.89 2.93
N PHE A 34 -6.95 -18.62 3.19
CA PHE A 34 -7.56 -17.44 2.59
C PHE A 34 -6.70 -16.76 1.51
N GLY A 35 -5.65 -17.44 1.03
CA GLY A 35 -4.78 -16.95 -0.05
C GLY A 35 -3.29 -16.99 0.26
N SER A 36 -2.48 -16.36 -0.61
CA SER A 36 -1.02 -16.36 -0.54
C SER A 36 -0.47 -14.97 -0.22
N VAL A 37 0.63 -14.92 0.52
CA VAL A 37 1.39 -13.71 0.83
C VAL A 37 2.72 -13.75 0.09
N TYR A 38 3.03 -12.66 -0.60
CA TYR A 38 4.25 -12.48 -1.37
C TYR A 38 5.08 -11.34 -0.78
N LYS A 39 6.40 -11.49 -0.83
CA LYS A 39 7.33 -10.38 -0.74
C LYS A 39 7.36 -9.69 -2.10
N ALA A 40 7.04 -8.40 -2.12
CA ALA A 40 7.08 -7.58 -3.32
C ALA A 40 7.86 -6.29 -3.06
N THR A 41 8.32 -5.66 -4.13
CA THR A 41 8.85 -4.30 -4.12
C THR A 41 7.81 -3.38 -4.71
N TRP A 42 7.35 -2.39 -3.95
CA TRP A 42 6.53 -1.30 -4.46
C TRP A 42 7.43 -0.22 -5.03
N LEU A 43 7.29 0.04 -6.33
CA LEU A 43 8.14 0.95 -7.09
C LEU A 43 7.92 2.43 -6.79
N ASP A 44 6.78 2.81 -6.19
CA ASP A 44 6.55 4.21 -5.79
C ASP A 44 6.84 4.44 -4.30
N GLY A 45 7.12 3.39 -3.52
CA GLY A 45 7.47 3.46 -2.10
C GLY A 45 6.34 3.85 -1.13
N ILE A 46 6.47 3.45 0.14
CA ILE A 46 5.47 3.73 1.21
C ILE A 46 5.69 5.10 1.89
N GLY A 47 6.93 5.57 1.94
CA GLY A 47 7.36 6.66 2.81
C GLY A 47 7.02 8.04 2.26
N ARG A 48 5.74 8.40 2.27
CA ARG A 48 5.29 9.80 2.07
C ARG A 48 5.74 10.66 3.23
N LYS A 49 6.37 11.79 2.92
CA LYS A 49 6.88 12.74 3.90
C LYS A 49 6.61 14.16 3.44
N VAL A 50 6.45 15.08 4.37
CA VAL A 50 6.46 16.51 4.08
C VAL A 50 7.76 17.09 4.59
N GLU A 51 8.55 17.65 3.69
CA GLU A 51 9.84 18.27 3.98
C GLU A 51 9.66 19.80 3.99
N LYS A 52 10.15 20.47 5.04
CA LYS A 52 10.20 21.93 5.10
C LYS A 52 11.38 22.41 4.25
N ILE A 53 11.11 23.26 3.27
CA ILE A 53 12.16 23.86 2.43
C ILE A 53 12.60 25.20 3.02
N ASN A 54 11.65 26.04 3.42
CA ASN A 54 11.89 27.31 4.12
C ASN A 54 10.68 27.67 5.00
N ASP A 55 10.68 28.85 5.63
CA ASP A 55 9.67 29.24 6.61
C ASP A 55 8.22 29.29 6.09
N ASN A 56 8.04 29.41 4.78
CA ASN A 56 6.71 29.49 4.15
C ASN A 56 6.46 28.42 3.08
N SER A 57 7.35 27.42 2.94
CA SER A 57 7.18 26.39 1.91
C SER A 57 7.49 24.97 2.40
N TYR A 58 6.64 24.07 1.94
CA TYR A 58 6.69 22.64 2.22
C TYR A 58 6.64 21.89 0.90
N LYS A 59 7.41 20.81 0.81
CA LYS A 59 7.40 19.91 -0.34
C LYS A 59 7.00 18.52 0.10
N ARG A 60 6.16 17.87 -0.71
CA ARG A 60 5.85 16.45 -0.55
C ARG A 60 6.99 15.66 -1.16
N ALA A 61 7.54 14.74 -0.37
CA ALA A 61 8.54 13.79 -0.77
C ALA A 61 7.98 12.36 -0.62
N ARG A 62 8.60 11.42 -1.32
CA ARG A 62 8.25 10.01 -1.28
C ARG A 62 9.49 9.16 -1.48
N GLU A 63 9.58 8.06 -0.76
CA GLU A 63 10.60 7.03 -0.99
C GLU A 63 10.46 6.47 -2.40
N THR A 64 11.58 6.16 -3.05
CA THR A 64 11.59 5.71 -4.45
C THR A 64 11.31 4.22 -4.61
N SER A 65 11.32 3.44 -3.53
CA SER A 65 10.83 2.07 -3.50
C SER A 65 10.74 1.57 -2.06
N SER A 66 9.91 0.56 -1.82
CA SER A 66 9.83 -0.10 -0.52
C SER A 66 9.50 -1.58 -0.65
N ILE A 67 10.05 -2.39 0.26
CA ILE A 67 9.66 -3.80 0.38
C ILE A 67 8.31 -3.86 1.10
N VAL A 68 7.36 -4.59 0.52
CA VAL A 68 6.00 -4.73 1.04
C VAL A 68 5.56 -6.20 1.07
N ALA A 69 4.57 -6.50 1.90
CA ALA A 69 3.85 -7.77 1.88
C ALA A 69 2.59 -7.63 1.02
N LEU A 70 2.53 -8.35 -0.09
CA LEU A 70 1.37 -8.41 -0.97
C LEU A 70 0.55 -9.66 -0.61
N LYS A 71 -0.66 -9.47 -0.08
CA LYS A 71 -1.60 -10.56 0.18
C LYS A 71 -2.60 -10.67 -0.97
N THR A 72 -2.67 -11.85 -1.57
CA THR A 72 -3.69 -12.23 -2.55
C THR A 72 -4.79 -13.01 -1.84
N LEU A 73 -6.02 -12.95 -2.36
CA LEU A 73 -7.16 -13.70 -1.85
C LEU A 73 -7.49 -14.82 -2.86
N SER A 74 -7.75 -16.02 -2.36
CA SER A 74 -8.18 -17.15 -3.21
C SER A 74 -9.65 -17.00 -3.60
N GLU A 75 -9.99 -17.33 -4.86
CA GLU A 75 -11.37 -17.21 -5.39
C GLU A 75 -12.41 -17.98 -4.57
N GLY A 76 -12.03 -19.09 -3.93
CA GLY A 76 -12.91 -19.86 -3.04
C GLY A 76 -13.37 -19.11 -1.77
N SER A 77 -12.79 -17.94 -1.49
CA SER A 77 -13.17 -17.07 -0.36
C SER A 77 -14.30 -16.09 -0.70
N LEU A 78 -14.69 -15.98 -1.97
CA LEU A 78 -15.76 -15.07 -2.45
C LEU A 78 -17.15 -15.72 -2.47
N LYS A 79 -17.40 -16.76 -1.66
CA LYS A 79 -18.77 -17.25 -1.48
C LYS A 79 -19.56 -16.21 -0.69
N GLU A 80 -20.16 -15.27 -1.39
CA GLU A 80 -21.29 -14.49 -0.91
C GLU A 80 -22.40 -15.49 -0.56
N SER A 81 -22.64 -15.69 0.73
CA SER A 81 -23.86 -16.32 1.21
C SER A 81 -25.03 -15.38 0.87
N ALA A 82 -25.80 -15.77 -0.15
CA ALA A 82 -27.08 -15.16 -0.50
C ALA A 82 -28.11 -15.35 0.62
#